data_AF-A0A414NWI7-F1
#
_entry.id   AF-A0A414NWI7-F1
#
_cell.length_a   1.000
_cell.length_b   1.000
_cell.length_c   1.000
_cell.angle_alpha   90.00
_cell.angle_beta   90.00
_cell.angle_gamma   90.00
#
_symmetry.space_group_name_H-M   'P 1'
#
loop_
_entity.id
_entity.type
_entity.pdbx_description
1 polymer ?
#
loop_
_entity_poly.entity_id
_entity_poly.type
_entity_poly.pdbx_seq_one_letter_code
_entity_poly.pdbx_strand_id
1 'polypeptide(L)'
;MTLDGWIKLYEKKTKSTFKPHPNFKLLFFPERGFCEVAFEPKVQMVMAYQLCGDGKFWKRVLDALAMAAGYEHCGAICIRHIKPYIRFFGFHIVRTEPLPDGTCIYYCKDGDGATARCAPAWKEQDGYAYYVTWEAKNG
;
A
#
# COMPACT_ATOMS: atom_id res chain seq x y z
N MET A 1 12.97 -12.84 12.03
CA MET A 1 14.08 -12.31 11.21
C MET A 1 14.45 -10.93 11.74
N THR A 2 15.74 -10.56 11.74
CA THR A 2 16.17 -9.20 12.17
C THR A 2 15.70 -8.14 11.16
N LEU A 3 15.71 -6.86 11.57
CA LEU A 3 15.38 -5.76 10.66
C LEU A 3 16.27 -5.79 9.40
N ASP A 4 17.59 -5.95 9.57
CA ASP A 4 18.54 -6.08 8.46
C ASP A 4 18.20 -7.25 7.53
N GLY A 5 17.75 -8.37 8.09
CA GLY A 5 17.29 -9.52 7.29
C GLY A 5 16.08 -9.17 6.43
N TRP A 6 15.12 -8.44 6.99
CA TRP A 6 13.96 -7.95 6.23
C TRP A 6 14.32 -6.90 5.19
N ILE A 7 15.26 -6.00 5.49
CA ILE A 7 15.78 -5.00 4.54
C ILE A 7 16.45 -5.71 3.37
N LYS A 8 17.36 -6.66 3.62
CA LYS A 8 17.99 -7.45 2.55
C LYS A 8 16.96 -8.18 1.69
N LEU A 9 15.90 -8.72 2.31
CA LEU A 9 14.81 -9.36 1.58
C LEU A 9 14.01 -8.36 0.73
N TYR A 10 13.73 -7.18 1.26
CA TYR A 10 13.07 -6.08 0.55
C TYR A 10 13.86 -5.70 -0.69
N GLU A 11 15.15 -5.38 -0.53
CA GLU A 11 16.01 -4.91 -1.62
C GLU A 11 16.17 -6.00 -2.69
N LYS A 12 16.33 -7.26 -2.29
CA LYS A 12 16.39 -8.40 -3.22
C LYS A 12 15.12 -8.52 -4.06
N LYS A 13 13.95 -8.30 -3.46
CA LYS A 13 12.62 -8.45 -4.10
C LYS A 13 12.22 -7.25 -4.95
N THR A 14 12.54 -6.04 -4.50
CA THR A 14 12.12 -4.79 -5.16
C THR A 14 13.17 -4.24 -6.11
N LYS A 15 14.42 -4.71 -6.01
CA LYS A 15 15.59 -4.15 -6.71
C LYS A 15 15.85 -2.69 -6.34
N SER A 16 15.27 -2.20 -5.26
CA SER A 16 15.46 -0.85 -4.72
C SER A 16 16.21 -0.91 -3.41
N THR A 17 17.14 0.02 -3.19
CA THR A 17 17.82 0.18 -1.90
C THR A 17 16.86 0.73 -0.84
N PHE A 18 16.92 0.17 0.36
CA PHE A 18 16.21 0.72 1.50
C PHE A 18 16.88 2.01 1.98
N LYS A 19 16.13 3.10 2.09
CA LYS A 19 16.64 4.40 2.54
C LYS A 19 15.57 5.07 3.38
N PRO A 20 15.76 5.14 4.72
CA PRO A 20 14.77 5.74 5.60
C PRO A 20 14.31 7.11 5.09
N HIS A 21 13.01 7.29 4.97
CA HIS A 21 12.45 8.56 4.52
C HIS A 21 12.23 9.49 5.73
N PRO A 22 12.72 10.75 5.72
CA PRO A 22 12.68 11.62 6.90
C PRO A 22 11.26 11.91 7.42
N ASN A 23 10.27 11.90 6.52
CA ASN A 23 8.87 12.13 6.87
C ASN A 23 8.10 10.86 7.27
N PHE A 24 8.75 9.69 7.25
CA PHE A 24 8.11 8.43 7.62
C PHE A 24 8.73 7.88 8.91
N LYS A 25 7.91 7.13 9.66
CA LYS A 25 8.33 6.38 10.83
C LYS A 25 8.43 4.91 10.45
N LEU A 26 9.58 4.31 10.76
CA LEU A 26 9.78 2.88 10.56
C LEU A 26 9.15 2.09 11.72
N LEU A 27 8.17 1.25 11.40
CA LEU A 27 7.63 0.25 12.30
C LEU A 27 8.23 -1.11 11.95
N PHE A 28 8.55 -1.90 12.97
CA PHE A 28 9.20 -3.20 12.78
C PHE A 28 8.65 -4.24 13.77
N PHE A 29 8.27 -5.39 13.22
CA PHE A 29 7.87 -6.58 13.97
C PHE A 29 8.66 -7.79 13.45
N PRO A 30 9.52 -8.43 14.25
CA PRO A 30 10.44 -9.48 13.78
C PRO A 30 9.80 -10.63 12.99
N GLU A 31 8.54 -10.95 13.29
CA GLU A 31 7.76 -12.02 12.64
C GLU A 31 6.85 -11.56 11.50
N ARG A 32 6.65 -10.24 11.32
CA ARG A 32 5.72 -9.67 10.33
C ARG A 32 6.39 -8.71 9.34
N GLY A 33 7.64 -8.34 9.60
CA GLY A 33 8.46 -7.50 8.74
C GLY A 33 8.55 -6.06 9.19
N PHE A 34 8.66 -5.13 8.24
CA PHE A 34 8.70 -3.69 8.53
C PHE A 34 7.80 -2.92 7.57
N CYS A 35 7.40 -1.72 8.00
CA CYS A 35 6.72 -0.75 7.17
C CYS A 35 7.12 0.67 7.61
N GLU A 36 7.48 1.50 6.65
CA GLU A 36 7.52 2.94 6.85
C GLU A 36 6.12 3.53 6.72
N VAL A 37 5.70 4.32 7.72
CA VAL A 37 4.38 4.95 7.79
C VAL A 37 4.45 6.46 7.95
N ALA A 38 3.59 7.19 7.26
CA ALA A 38 3.41 8.64 7.45
C ALA A 38 1.93 8.96 7.66
N PHE A 39 1.67 10.02 8.41
CA PHE A 39 0.34 10.59 8.60
C PHE A 39 0.24 11.83 7.71
N GLU A 40 -0.81 11.89 6.90
CA GLU A 40 -1.06 13.00 5.96
C GLU A 40 -2.37 13.71 6.34
N PRO A 41 -2.33 14.70 7.26
CA PRO A 41 -3.54 15.30 7.82
C PRO A 41 -4.41 16.02 6.79
N LYS A 42 -3.80 16.63 5.77
CA LYS A 42 -4.51 17.41 4.73
C LYS A 42 -5.51 16.59 3.93
N VAL A 43 -5.24 15.30 3.81
CA VAL A 43 -6.06 14.33 3.06
C VAL A 43 -6.57 13.21 3.96
N GLN A 44 -6.44 13.38 5.29
CA GLN A 44 -6.89 12.43 6.32
C GLN A 44 -6.50 10.98 5.98
N MET A 45 -5.21 10.75 5.75
CA MET A 45 -4.70 9.47 5.27
C MET A 45 -3.47 8.98 6.05
N VAL A 46 -3.37 7.67 6.29
CA VAL A 46 -2.13 7.01 6.70
C VAL A 46 -1.49 6.31 5.50
N MET A 47 -0.25 6.65 5.20
CA MET A 47 0.49 6.17 4.03
C MET A 47 1.53 5.12 4.41
N ALA A 48 1.54 3.99 3.71
CA ALA A 48 2.66 3.07 3.68
C ALA A 48 3.62 3.40 2.54
N TYR A 49 4.92 3.35 2.84
CA TYR A 49 5.98 3.57 1.86
C TYR A 49 6.83 2.32 1.64
N GLN A 50 7.99 2.20 2.30
CA GLN A 50 8.82 1.00 2.21
C GLN A 50 8.25 -0.10 3.10
N LEU A 51 7.71 -1.16 2.51
CA LEU A 51 7.07 -2.28 3.21
C LEU A 51 7.66 -3.62 2.77
N CYS A 52 7.98 -4.46 3.75
CA CYS A 52 8.35 -5.86 3.51
C CYS A 52 7.77 -6.77 4.59
N GLY A 53 7.30 -7.96 4.20
CA GLY A 53 6.72 -8.94 5.12
C GLY A 53 5.24 -9.20 4.85
N ASP A 54 4.46 -9.34 5.91
CA ASP A 54 3.05 -9.71 5.85
C ASP A 54 2.17 -8.51 5.47
N GLY A 55 1.82 -8.40 4.19
CA GLY A 55 1.00 -7.30 3.69
C GLY A 55 -0.38 -7.20 4.34
N LYS A 56 -1.02 -8.31 4.71
CA LYS A 56 -2.35 -8.30 5.35
C LYS A 56 -2.26 -7.81 6.79
N PHE A 57 -1.22 -8.21 7.50
CA PHE A 57 -0.91 -7.64 8.82
C PHE A 57 -0.69 -6.13 8.72
N TRP A 58 0.17 -5.67 7.80
CA TRP A 58 0.46 -4.25 7.67
C TRP A 58 -0.73 -3.42 7.23
N LYS A 59 -1.60 -3.93 6.35
CA LYS A 59 -2.86 -3.24 6.03
C LYS A 59 -3.70 -2.99 7.30
N ARG A 60 -3.87 -4.00 8.16
CA ARG A 60 -4.62 -3.84 9.42
C ARG A 60 -3.95 -2.86 10.38
N VAL A 61 -2.62 -2.83 10.42
CA VAL A 61 -1.88 -1.84 11.20
C VAL A 61 -2.16 -0.43 10.67
N LEU A 62 -2.12 -0.20 9.36
CA LEU A 62 -2.43 1.10 8.76
C LEU A 62 -3.87 1.52 9.06
N ASP A 63 -4.83 0.60 8.90
CA ASP A 63 -6.24 0.85 9.21
C ASP A 63 -6.40 1.28 10.68
N ALA A 64 -5.78 0.55 11.62
CA ALA A 64 -5.82 0.88 13.04
C ALA A 64 -5.19 2.25 13.36
N LEU A 65 -4.06 2.57 12.70
CA LEU A 65 -3.40 3.88 12.86
C LEU A 65 -4.28 5.01 12.32
N ALA A 66 -4.93 4.82 11.17
CA ALA A 66 -5.83 5.80 10.58
C ALA A 66 -7.02 6.07 11.50
N MET A 67 -7.68 5.01 11.99
CA MET A 67 -8.81 5.14 12.91
C MET A 67 -8.40 5.82 14.23
N ALA A 68 -7.26 5.45 14.80
CA ALA A 68 -6.75 6.09 16.02
C ALA A 68 -6.45 7.58 15.83
N ALA A 69 -6.11 8.01 14.61
CA ALA A 69 -5.89 9.41 14.26
C ALA A 69 -7.17 10.14 13.79
N GLY A 70 -8.32 9.46 13.72
CA GLY A 70 -9.56 10.02 13.17
C GLY A 70 -9.51 10.25 11.66
N TYR A 71 -8.72 9.46 10.94
CA TYR A 71 -8.57 9.51 9.49
C TYR A 71 -9.42 8.44 8.80
N GLU A 72 -9.96 8.79 7.64
CA GLU A 72 -10.90 7.94 6.90
C GLU A 72 -10.20 7.03 5.89
N HIS A 73 -8.95 7.33 5.54
CA HIS A 73 -8.26 6.69 4.44
C HIS A 73 -6.88 6.14 4.82
N CYS A 74 -6.47 5.15 4.05
CA CYS A 74 -5.11 4.65 4.01
C CYS A 74 -4.62 4.64 2.56
N GLY A 75 -3.30 4.63 2.38
CA GLY A 75 -2.72 4.54 1.05
C GLY A 75 -1.38 3.82 1.02
N ALA A 76 -1.02 3.36 -0.16
CA ALA A 76 0.23 2.69 -0.44
C ALA A 76 0.62 2.88 -1.91
N ILE A 77 1.91 2.69 -2.20
CA ILE A 77 2.40 2.60 -3.58
C ILE A 77 2.61 1.12 -3.91
N CYS A 78 1.93 0.64 -4.94
CA CYS A 78 2.08 -0.72 -5.44
C CYS A 78 2.97 -0.72 -6.69
N ILE A 79 4.18 -1.27 -6.58
CA ILE A 79 5.10 -1.50 -7.70
C ILE A 79 4.99 -2.92 -8.30
N ARG A 80 3.97 -3.68 -7.90
CA ARG A 80 3.68 -5.04 -8.40
C ARG A 80 2.52 -4.98 -9.37
N HIS A 81 2.27 -6.07 -10.10
CA HIS A 81 1.05 -6.18 -10.92
C HIS A 81 -0.21 -5.89 -10.09
N ILE A 82 -0.97 -4.88 -10.52
CA ILE A 82 -2.06 -4.31 -9.73
C ILE A 82 -3.25 -5.27 -9.55
N LYS A 83 -3.61 -6.05 -10.58
CA LYS A 83 -4.76 -6.97 -10.49
C LYS A 83 -4.57 -8.08 -9.45
N PRO A 84 -3.41 -8.78 -9.38
CA PRO A 84 -3.10 -9.67 -8.26
C PRO A 84 -3.10 -8.97 -6.89
N TYR A 85 -2.57 -7.74 -6.81
CA TYR A 85 -2.57 -6.96 -5.57
C TYR A 85 -3.99 -6.70 -5.05
N ILE A 86 -4.88 -6.22 -5.93
CA ILE A 86 -6.30 -5.98 -5.63
C ILE A 86 -6.95 -7.26 -5.04
N ARG A 87 -6.76 -8.41 -5.71
CA ARG A 87 -7.30 -9.69 -5.23
C ARG A 87 -6.69 -10.14 -3.89
N PHE A 88 -5.38 -9.95 -3.70
CA PHE A 88 -4.68 -10.35 -2.48
C PHE A 88 -5.27 -9.66 -1.23
N PHE A 89 -5.72 -8.41 -1.38
CA PHE A 89 -6.36 -7.63 -0.32
C PHE A 89 -7.88 -7.79 -0.24
N GLY A 90 -8.48 -8.71 -1.00
CA GLY A 90 -9.91 -9.01 -0.92
C GLY A 90 -10.82 -8.02 -1.64
N PHE A 91 -10.25 -7.14 -2.48
CA PHE A 91 -11.02 -6.22 -3.29
C PHE A 91 -11.39 -6.85 -4.65
N HIS A 92 -12.49 -6.39 -5.22
CA HIS A 92 -12.97 -6.70 -6.56
C HIS A 92 -13.12 -5.43 -7.38
N ILE A 93 -12.73 -5.46 -8.66
CA ILE A 93 -12.88 -4.32 -9.56
C ILE A 93 -14.35 -4.18 -9.93
N VAL A 94 -14.94 -3.02 -9.64
CA VAL A 94 -16.34 -2.70 -9.97
C VAL A 94 -16.45 -1.72 -11.13
N ARG A 95 -15.41 -0.91 -11.39
CA ARG A 95 -15.32 -0.03 -12.57
C ARG A 95 -13.87 0.11 -13.01
N THR A 96 -13.67 0.12 -14.32
CA THR A 96 -12.37 0.42 -14.95
C THR A 96 -12.52 1.67 -15.79
N GLU A 97 -11.61 2.62 -15.65
CA GLU A 97 -11.56 3.87 -16.42
C GLU A 97 -10.26 3.88 -17.24
N PRO A 98 -10.34 3.66 -18.57
CA PRO A 98 -9.17 3.70 -19.45
C PRO A 98 -8.60 5.13 -19.56
N LEU A 99 -7.28 5.24 -19.64
CA LEU A 99 -6.56 6.50 -19.86
C LEU A 99 -5.94 6.54 -21.27
N PRO A 100 -5.62 7.75 -21.81
CA PRO A 100 -5.08 7.89 -23.17
C PRO A 100 -3.76 7.16 -23.42
N ASP A 101 -2.97 6.90 -22.37
CA ASP A 101 -1.70 6.19 -22.44
C ASP A 101 -1.85 4.65 -22.39
N GLY A 102 -3.10 4.16 -22.41
CA GLY A 102 -3.43 2.73 -22.36
C GLY A 102 -3.45 2.14 -20.95
N THR A 103 -3.14 2.93 -19.91
CA THR A 103 -3.31 2.49 -18.52
C THR A 103 -4.77 2.63 -18.07
N CYS A 104 -5.10 2.17 -16.86
CA CYS A 104 -6.45 2.25 -16.33
C CYS A 104 -6.46 2.65 -14.85
N ILE A 105 -7.45 3.44 -14.45
CA ILE A 105 -7.83 3.59 -13.04
C ILE A 105 -8.82 2.47 -12.70
N TYR A 106 -8.58 1.78 -11.59
CA TYR A 106 -9.47 0.75 -11.07
C TYR A 106 -10.19 1.26 -9.83
N TYR A 107 -11.52 1.21 -9.87
CA TYR A 107 -12.38 1.43 -8.72
C TYR A 107 -12.83 0.07 -8.21
N CYS A 108 -12.61 -0.18 -6.93
CA CYS A 108 -12.77 -1.48 -6.32
C CYS A 108 -13.65 -1.41 -5.08
N LYS A 109 -14.26 -2.55 -4.73
CA LYS A 109 -14.98 -2.77 -3.48
C LYS A 109 -14.62 -4.12 -2.88
N ASP A 110 -14.61 -4.22 -1.56
CA ASP A 110 -14.54 -5.51 -0.87
C ASP A 110 -15.93 -6.08 -0.55
N GLY A 111 -15.97 -7.23 0.13
CA GLY A 111 -17.21 -7.91 0.50
C GLY A 111 -18.09 -7.13 1.49
N ASP A 112 -17.52 -6.19 2.23
CA ASP A 112 -18.23 -5.34 3.20
C ASP A 112 -18.68 -4.01 2.58
N GLY A 113 -18.33 -3.78 1.31
CA GLY A 113 -18.65 -2.56 0.56
C GLY A 113 -17.62 -1.45 0.65
N ALA A 114 -16.52 -1.64 1.41
CA ALA A 114 -15.47 -0.64 1.54
C ALA A 114 -14.76 -0.42 0.20
N THR A 115 -14.46 0.84 -0.10
CA THR A 115 -13.94 1.23 -1.41
C THR A 115 -12.42 1.31 -1.45
N ALA A 116 -11.87 1.03 -2.63
CA ALA A 116 -10.47 1.30 -2.94
C ALA A 116 -10.33 1.85 -4.36
N ARG A 117 -9.36 2.73 -4.56
CA ARG A 117 -9.01 3.30 -5.86
C ARG A 117 -7.53 3.05 -6.14
N CYS A 118 -7.26 2.45 -7.30
CA CYS A 118 -5.91 2.21 -7.81
C CYS A 118 -5.70 3.06 -9.06
N ALA A 119 -4.89 4.11 -8.98
CA ALA A 119 -4.55 4.98 -10.10
C ALA A 119 -3.09 4.76 -10.53
N PRO A 120 -2.80 4.70 -11.84
CA PRO A 120 -1.43 4.56 -12.33
C PRO A 120 -0.58 5.75 -11.87
N ALA A 121 0.67 5.47 -11.52
CA ALA A 121 1.64 6.45 -11.06
C ALA A 121 2.71 6.65 -12.14
N TRP A 122 3.85 5.98 -12.03
CA TRP A 122 4.92 6.01 -13.04
C TRP A 122 5.12 4.64 -13.68
N LYS A 123 5.82 4.64 -14.82
CA LYS A 123 6.21 3.41 -15.52
C LYS A 123 7.36 2.72 -14.78
N GLU A 124 7.21 1.43 -14.53
CA GLU A 124 8.23 0.54 -13.97
C GLU A 124 8.82 -0.34 -15.09
N GLN A 125 9.92 -1.04 -14.82
CA GLN A 125 10.53 -1.95 -15.82
C GLN A 125 9.52 -2.99 -16.35
N ASP A 126 8.72 -3.58 -15.44
CA ASP A 126 7.78 -4.66 -15.76
C ASP A 126 6.30 -4.22 -15.78
N GLY A 127 6.04 -2.91 -15.96
CA GLY A 127 4.66 -2.38 -16.04
C GLY A 127 4.53 -0.97 -15.50
N TYR A 128 3.58 -0.78 -14.58
CA TYR A 128 3.31 0.52 -13.96
C TYR A 128 3.20 0.36 -12.46
N ALA A 129 3.73 1.33 -11.72
CA ALA A 129 3.40 1.55 -10.33
C ALA A 129 2.00 2.14 -10.22
N TYR A 130 1.34 1.93 -9.08
CA TYR A 130 0.01 2.45 -8.79
C TYR A 130 -0.03 3.12 -7.42
N TYR A 131 -0.67 4.29 -7.35
CA TYR A 131 -1.19 4.82 -6.10
C TYR A 131 -2.45 4.04 -5.73
N VAL A 132 -2.41 3.38 -4.58
CA VAL A 132 -3.55 2.65 -4.03
C VAL A 132 -4.03 3.40 -2.80
N THR A 133 -5.32 3.70 -2.77
CA THR A 133 -6.01 4.34 -1.64
C THR A 133 -7.22 3.51 -1.28
N TRP A 134 -7.52 3.36 0.01
CA TRP A 134 -8.68 2.61 0.49
C TRP A 134 -9.26 3.23 1.75
N GLU A 135 -10.54 2.94 2.02
CA GLU A 135 -11.22 3.31 3.24
C GLU A 135 -10.68 2.52 4.43
N ALA A 136 -10.28 3.23 5.50
CA ALA A 136 -9.85 2.61 6.74
C ALA A 136 -11.05 1.91 7.40
N LYS A 137 -10.84 0.67 7.89
CA LYS A 137 -11.89 -0.09 8.58
C LYS A 137 -11.35 -0.94 9.71
N ASN A 138 -12.20 -1.23 10.68
CA ASN A 138 -11.95 -2.32 11.64
C ASN A 138 -12.01 -3.64 10.88
N GLY A 139 -10.87 -4.35 10.87
CA GLY A 139 -10.72 -5.65 10.19
C GLY A 139 -11.06 -6.84 11.06
#